data_AF-A0A957ZX06-F1
#
_entry.id   AF-A0A957ZX06-F1
#
_cell.length_a   1.000
_cell.length_b   1.000
_cell.length_c   1.000
_cell.angle_alpha   90.00
_cell.angle_beta   90.00
_cell.angle_gamma   90.00
#
_symmetry.space_group_name_H-M   'P 1'
#
loop_
_entity.id
_entity.type
_entity.pdbx_description
1 polymer ?
#
loop_
_entity_poly.entity_id
_entity_poly.type
_entity_poly.pdbx_seq_one_letter_code
_entity_poly.pdbx_strand_id
1 'polypeptide(L)'
;YDLAETPNIYLIFVESYGSVLYKRDDYAVAYRELLDALEPRYEETGWHVATTLSTSPTWGGGSWMAYTSAMFGLHIAEHPYYMTLFDQYQQLDYPDLATWLQEQGYTYYRASTLSKELNESMWDKYRNFYGVDEWIRYSDLNYVGQRYGWGPAPADQYVVNFARDRMEADGDGPHLFFYITQNSHFPWMPIPAVADDWRTINVPEDDQVVPSDDEIEHDQRR
;
A
#
# COMPACT_ATOMS: atom_id res chain seq x y z
N TYR A 1 21.45 12.78 -11.60
CA TYR A 1 20.71 13.99 -11.98
C TYR A 1 20.05 14.47 -10.72
N ASP A 2 20.30 15.72 -10.35
CA ASP A 2 19.75 16.23 -9.10
C ASP A 2 18.34 16.77 -9.34
N LEU A 3 17.45 16.52 -8.38
CA LEU A 3 16.09 17.07 -8.42
C LEU A 3 16.14 18.61 -8.26
N ALA A 4 15.32 19.31 -9.05
CA ALA A 4 15.20 20.76 -8.94
C ALA A 4 14.39 21.18 -7.69
N GLU A 5 13.44 20.34 -7.29
CA GLU A 5 12.61 20.48 -6.08
C GLU A 5 12.45 19.10 -5.43
N THR A 6 12.31 19.07 -4.12
CA THR A 6 12.17 17.82 -3.34
C THR A 6 10.82 17.78 -2.60
N PRO A 7 9.69 17.65 -3.32
CA PRO A 7 8.39 17.49 -2.66
C PRO A 7 8.28 16.12 -2.01
N ASN A 8 7.42 15.98 -1.01
CA ASN A 8 7.08 14.67 -0.45
C ASN A 8 6.40 13.78 -1.51
N ILE A 9 6.78 12.52 -1.57
CA ILE A 9 6.28 11.54 -2.55
C ILE A 9 5.53 10.43 -1.81
N TYR A 10 4.32 10.13 -2.27
CA TYR A 10 3.49 9.05 -1.74
C TYR A 10 3.23 8.04 -2.86
N LEU A 11 3.72 6.81 -2.69
CA LEU A 11 3.47 5.67 -3.58
C LEU A 11 2.53 4.68 -2.88
N ILE A 12 1.24 4.82 -3.18
CA ILE A 12 0.19 3.97 -2.60
C ILE A 12 -0.29 2.97 -3.66
N PHE A 13 0.00 1.70 -3.42
CA PHE A 13 -0.49 0.59 -4.22
C PHE A 13 -1.85 0.16 -3.69
N VAL A 14 -2.89 0.34 -4.50
CA VAL A 14 -4.24 -0.09 -4.12
C VAL A 14 -4.37 -1.59 -4.41
N GLU A 15 -4.45 -2.39 -3.36
CA GLU A 15 -4.55 -3.85 -3.45
C GLU A 15 -5.79 -4.27 -4.23
N SER A 16 -5.66 -5.31 -5.06
CA SER A 16 -6.75 -5.84 -5.91
C SER A 16 -7.45 -4.81 -6.83
N TYR A 17 -6.89 -3.61 -7.00
CA TYR A 17 -7.37 -2.61 -7.95
C TYR A 17 -6.87 -2.91 -9.37
N GLY A 18 -7.77 -2.87 -10.36
CA GLY A 18 -7.37 -3.12 -11.72
C GLY A 18 -8.48 -2.97 -12.75
N SER A 19 -8.22 -3.50 -13.95
CA SER A 19 -9.09 -3.25 -15.11
C SER A 19 -10.52 -3.77 -14.99
N VAL A 20 -10.78 -4.63 -14.00
CA VAL A 20 -12.11 -5.12 -13.65
C VAL A 20 -13.12 -3.99 -13.44
N LEU A 21 -12.66 -2.87 -12.86
CA LEU A 21 -13.50 -1.72 -12.51
C LEU A 21 -14.03 -0.96 -13.72
N TYR A 22 -13.38 -1.03 -14.88
CA TYR A 22 -13.86 -0.34 -16.09
C TYR A 22 -14.20 -1.30 -17.24
N LYS A 23 -13.79 -2.57 -17.17
CA LYS A 23 -14.08 -3.58 -18.21
C LYS A 23 -15.32 -4.42 -17.94
N ARG A 24 -15.78 -4.52 -16.69
CA ARG A 24 -17.01 -5.25 -16.37
C ARG A 24 -18.13 -4.28 -16.04
N ASP A 25 -19.29 -4.48 -16.67
CA ASP A 25 -20.43 -3.57 -16.54
C ASP A 25 -20.99 -3.50 -15.11
N ASP A 26 -20.88 -4.59 -14.35
CA ASP A 26 -21.34 -4.70 -12.96
C ASP A 26 -20.52 -3.84 -11.97
N TYR A 27 -19.27 -3.50 -12.28
CA TYR A 27 -18.45 -2.57 -11.50
C TYR A 27 -18.35 -1.17 -12.13
N ALA A 28 -18.44 -1.07 -13.46
CA ALA A 28 -18.13 0.15 -14.19
C ALA A 28 -19.07 1.31 -13.91
N VAL A 29 -20.34 1.05 -13.55
CA VAL A 29 -21.28 2.11 -13.18
C VAL A 29 -20.85 2.76 -11.86
N ALA A 30 -20.73 1.98 -10.78
CA ALA A 30 -20.34 2.50 -9.47
C ALA A 30 -18.94 3.14 -9.49
N TYR A 31 -18.01 2.59 -10.27
CA TYR A 31 -16.68 3.17 -10.43
C TYR A 31 -16.70 4.54 -11.14
N ARG A 32 -17.51 4.71 -12.19
CA ARG A 32 -17.69 6.03 -12.83
C ARG A 32 -18.34 7.03 -11.89
N GLU A 33 -19.38 6.63 -11.16
CA GLU A 33 -20.03 7.51 -10.17
C GLU A 33 -19.04 7.97 -9.08
N LEU A 34 -18.12 7.09 -8.65
CA LEU A 34 -17.04 7.44 -7.73
C LEU A 34 -16.11 8.50 -8.33
N LEU A 35 -15.68 8.32 -9.58
CA LEU A 35 -14.81 9.28 -10.26
C LEU A 35 -15.51 10.63 -10.45
N ASP A 36 -16.77 10.64 -10.93
CA ASP A 36 -17.58 11.84 -11.12
C ASP A 36 -17.76 12.63 -9.82
N ALA A 37 -17.77 11.95 -8.66
CA ALA A 37 -17.86 12.58 -7.35
C ALA A 37 -16.50 13.10 -6.82
N LEU A 38 -15.38 12.50 -7.23
CA LEU A 38 -14.05 12.83 -6.74
C LEU A 38 -13.34 13.91 -7.58
N GLU A 39 -13.49 13.87 -8.90
CA GLU A 39 -12.81 14.80 -9.81
C GLU A 39 -13.07 16.28 -9.47
N PRO A 40 -14.32 16.75 -9.26
CA PRO A 40 -14.56 18.15 -8.90
C PRO A 40 -13.92 18.54 -7.56
N ARG A 41 -13.88 17.60 -6.60
CA ARG A 41 -13.30 17.86 -5.27
C ARG A 41 -11.78 18.05 -5.34
N TYR A 42 -11.11 17.30 -6.21
CA TYR A 42 -9.68 17.46 -6.46
C TYR A 42 -9.41 18.81 -7.14
N GLU A 43 -10.19 19.17 -8.15
CA GLU A 43 -10.05 20.47 -8.84
C GLU A 43 -10.28 21.66 -7.88
N GLU A 44 -11.33 21.61 -7.07
CA GLU A 44 -11.66 22.65 -6.07
C GLU A 44 -10.56 22.84 -5.02
N THR A 45 -9.82 21.78 -4.71
CA THR A 45 -8.71 21.80 -3.75
C THR A 45 -7.34 22.04 -4.39
N GLY A 46 -7.30 22.32 -5.70
CA GLY A 46 -6.08 22.63 -6.44
C GLY A 46 -5.20 21.42 -6.75
N TRP A 47 -5.73 20.20 -6.64
CA TRP A 47 -5.01 19.00 -7.03
C TRP A 47 -4.98 18.87 -8.55
N HIS A 48 -3.81 18.54 -9.08
CA HIS A 48 -3.64 18.18 -10.48
C HIS A 48 -3.56 16.66 -10.60
N VAL A 49 -4.36 16.09 -11.50
CA VAL A 49 -4.47 14.63 -11.67
C VAL A 49 -4.01 14.24 -13.07
N ALA A 50 -3.22 13.18 -13.15
CA ALA A 50 -2.86 12.50 -14.39
C ALA A 50 -3.04 11.00 -14.21
N THR A 51 -3.53 10.31 -15.24
CA THR A 51 -3.81 8.88 -15.20
C THR A 51 -3.34 8.20 -16.47
N THR A 52 -2.95 6.93 -16.35
CA THR A 52 -2.61 6.06 -17.47
C THR A 52 -2.90 4.62 -17.10
N LEU A 53 -2.91 3.73 -18.09
CA LEU A 53 -3.03 2.30 -17.87
C LEU A 53 -1.64 1.66 -17.85
N SER A 54 -1.43 0.78 -16.87
CA SER A 54 -0.27 -0.10 -16.78
C SER A 54 -0.73 -1.56 -16.75
N THR A 55 0.11 -2.47 -17.23
CA THR A 55 -0.13 -3.92 -17.15
C THR A 55 0.71 -4.49 -16.02
N SER A 56 0.04 -5.05 -15.00
CA SER A 56 0.74 -5.77 -13.92
C SER A 56 1.51 -6.97 -14.49
N PRO A 57 2.74 -7.23 -14.02
CA PRO A 57 3.52 -8.39 -14.46
C PRO A 57 2.96 -9.72 -13.93
N THR A 58 2.05 -9.67 -12.96
CA THR A 58 1.50 -10.85 -12.27
C THR A 58 0.03 -10.65 -11.91
N TRP A 59 -0.64 -11.73 -11.53
CA TRP A 59 -2.04 -11.76 -11.12
C TRP A 59 -2.24 -12.88 -10.09
N GLY A 60 -3.30 -12.79 -9.26
CA GLY A 60 -3.72 -13.88 -8.38
C GLY A 60 -2.74 -14.21 -7.23
N GLY A 61 -2.41 -13.23 -6.38
CA GLY A 61 -1.59 -13.48 -5.18
C GLY A 61 -0.08 -13.30 -5.38
N GLY A 62 0.32 -12.27 -6.13
CA GLY A 62 1.72 -11.96 -6.44
C GLY A 62 2.10 -10.50 -6.22
N SER A 63 1.39 -9.76 -5.35
CA SER A 63 1.53 -8.30 -5.21
C SER A 63 2.98 -7.85 -5.02
N TRP A 64 3.81 -8.64 -4.32
CA TRP A 64 5.23 -8.36 -4.15
C TRP A 64 6.04 -8.27 -5.44
N MET A 65 5.69 -9.04 -6.45
CA MET A 65 6.36 -8.94 -7.74
C MET A 65 5.90 -7.68 -8.49
N ALA A 66 4.63 -7.29 -8.36
CA ALA A 66 4.09 -6.11 -9.03
C ALA A 66 4.71 -4.80 -8.50
N TYR A 67 4.72 -4.60 -7.18
CA TYR A 67 5.30 -3.37 -6.62
C TYR A 67 6.84 -3.36 -6.69
N THR A 68 7.50 -4.53 -6.60
CA THR A 68 8.96 -4.59 -6.81
C THR A 68 9.30 -4.25 -8.25
N SER A 69 8.52 -4.72 -9.22
CA SER A 69 8.71 -4.37 -10.63
C SER A 69 8.63 -2.86 -10.87
N ALA A 70 7.62 -2.22 -10.27
CA ALA A 70 7.44 -0.77 -10.37
C ALA A 70 8.60 0.01 -9.75
N MET A 71 9.04 -0.39 -8.55
CA MET A 71 10.12 0.31 -7.82
C MET A 71 11.49 0.09 -8.47
N PHE A 72 11.79 -1.14 -8.90
CA PHE A 72 13.11 -1.53 -9.42
C PHE A 72 13.25 -1.26 -10.92
N GLY A 73 12.16 -0.92 -11.63
CA GLY A 73 12.18 -0.78 -13.08
C GLY A 73 12.44 -2.10 -13.83
N LEU A 74 12.05 -3.23 -13.23
CA LEU A 74 12.22 -4.58 -13.79
C LEU A 74 10.87 -5.23 -14.08
N HIS A 75 10.82 -6.15 -15.04
CA HIS A 75 9.63 -6.98 -15.24
C HIS A 75 9.76 -8.30 -14.47
N ILE A 76 9.25 -8.33 -13.24
CA ILE A 76 9.28 -9.51 -12.37
C ILE A 76 7.91 -10.17 -12.42
N ALA A 77 7.77 -11.23 -13.23
CA ALA A 77 6.51 -11.96 -13.41
C ALA A 77 6.45 -13.29 -12.65
N GLU A 78 7.60 -13.77 -12.15
CA GLU A 78 7.73 -15.11 -11.56
C GLU A 78 8.46 -15.08 -10.21
N HIS A 79 7.96 -15.86 -9.24
CA HIS A 79 8.49 -15.89 -7.88
C HIS A 79 9.97 -16.29 -7.81
N PRO A 80 10.50 -17.26 -8.59
CA PRO A 80 11.92 -17.56 -8.60
C PRO A 80 12.82 -16.38 -8.99
N TYR A 81 12.36 -15.50 -9.89
CA TYR A 81 13.12 -14.29 -10.27
C TYR A 81 13.13 -13.28 -9.13
N TYR A 82 11.99 -13.08 -8.47
CA TYR A 82 11.94 -12.28 -7.26
C TYR A 82 12.90 -12.82 -6.20
N MET A 83 12.88 -14.12 -5.91
CA MET A 83 13.77 -14.72 -4.91
C MET A 83 15.25 -14.59 -5.27
N THR A 84 15.59 -14.70 -6.56
CA THR A 84 16.96 -14.50 -7.03
C THR A 84 17.44 -13.07 -6.74
N LEU A 85 16.63 -12.06 -7.04
CA LEU A 85 16.94 -10.67 -6.69
C LEU A 85 17.01 -10.49 -5.18
N PHE A 86 16.01 -11.00 -4.46
CA PHE A 86 15.93 -10.90 -3.01
C PHE A 86 17.19 -11.44 -2.34
N ASP A 87 17.67 -12.63 -2.73
CA ASP A 87 18.86 -13.26 -2.15
C ASP A 87 20.16 -12.56 -2.59
N GLN A 88 20.22 -12.09 -3.85
CA GLN A 88 21.42 -11.44 -4.40
C GLN A 88 21.68 -10.08 -3.76
N TYR A 89 20.65 -9.26 -3.56
CA TYR A 89 20.76 -7.90 -3.05
C TYR A 89 20.59 -7.83 -1.52
N GLN A 90 21.10 -8.85 -0.81
CA GLN A 90 21.20 -8.84 0.66
C GLN A 90 22.44 -8.11 1.17
N GLN A 91 23.45 -7.93 0.31
CA GLN A 91 24.76 -7.36 0.65
C GLN A 91 25.16 -6.21 -0.28
N LEU A 92 24.30 -5.88 -1.24
CA LEU A 92 24.51 -4.85 -2.26
C LEU A 92 23.21 -4.07 -2.40
N ASP A 93 23.31 -2.75 -2.50
CA ASP A 93 22.16 -1.91 -2.79
C ASP A 93 21.77 -2.08 -4.26
N TYR A 94 20.46 -2.20 -4.52
CA TYR A 94 19.93 -2.14 -5.87
C TYR A 94 19.66 -0.68 -6.25
N PRO A 95 20.02 -0.23 -7.47
CA PRO A 95 19.75 1.14 -7.92
C PRO A 95 18.27 1.31 -8.34
N ASP A 96 17.34 1.13 -7.40
CA ASP A 96 15.90 1.34 -7.60
C ASP A 96 15.50 2.81 -7.37
N LEU A 97 14.21 3.09 -7.58
CA LEU A 97 13.64 4.42 -7.37
C LEU A 97 13.84 4.95 -5.93
N ALA A 98 13.72 4.09 -4.91
CA ALA A 98 13.87 4.52 -3.52
C ALA A 98 15.32 4.86 -3.21
N THR A 99 16.27 3.98 -3.59
CA THR A 99 17.71 4.24 -3.44
C THR A 99 18.10 5.54 -4.15
N TRP A 100 17.62 5.77 -5.37
CA TRP A 100 17.88 7.01 -6.08
C TRP A 100 17.30 8.24 -5.36
N LEU A 101 16.09 8.17 -4.82
CA LEU A 101 15.49 9.27 -4.04
C LEU A 101 16.24 9.52 -2.72
N GLN A 102 16.74 8.48 -2.06
CA GLN A 102 17.58 8.63 -0.86
C GLN A 102 18.89 9.37 -1.18
N GLU A 103 19.51 9.12 -2.33
CA GLU A 103 20.65 9.92 -2.82
C GLU A 103 20.28 11.40 -3.06
N GLN A 104 19.00 11.70 -3.27
CA GLN A 104 18.45 13.06 -3.37
C GLN A 104 18.06 13.66 -2.00
N GLY A 105 18.33 12.97 -0.90
CA GLY A 105 18.06 13.42 0.47
C GLY A 105 16.70 13.01 1.03
N TYR A 106 15.96 12.12 0.36
CA TYR A 106 14.68 11.62 0.86
C TYR A 106 14.87 10.61 1.99
N THR A 107 14.01 10.66 3.01
CA THR A 107 13.84 9.54 3.95
C THR A 107 12.76 8.58 3.42
N TYR A 108 13.09 7.30 3.33
CA TYR A 108 12.17 6.28 2.83
C TYR A 108 11.41 5.56 3.95
N TYR A 109 10.13 5.88 4.07
CA TYR A 109 9.16 5.21 4.93
C TYR A 109 8.40 4.12 4.17
N ARG A 110 8.26 2.94 4.78
CA ARG A 110 7.42 1.88 4.25
C ARG A 110 6.53 1.27 5.32
N ALA A 111 5.23 1.25 5.05
CA ALA A 111 4.25 0.59 5.91
C ALA A 111 4.00 -0.86 5.49
N SER A 112 4.06 -1.77 6.47
CA SER A 112 3.68 -3.17 6.33
C SER A 112 3.00 -3.62 7.62
N THR A 113 1.68 -3.55 7.63
CA THR A 113 0.86 -3.49 8.84
C THR A 113 -0.07 -4.69 9.01
N LEU A 114 0.30 -5.84 8.42
CA LEU A 114 -0.37 -7.10 8.71
C LEU A 114 -0.09 -7.49 10.16
N SER A 115 -1.09 -7.92 10.92
CA SER A 115 -0.93 -8.23 12.34
C SER A 115 -0.07 -9.45 12.62
N LYS A 116 0.19 -10.27 11.59
CA LYS A 116 1.12 -11.39 11.67
C LYS A 116 2.53 -10.87 11.36
N GLU A 117 3.23 -10.51 12.43
CA GLU A 117 4.60 -10.02 12.35
C GLU A 117 5.59 -11.08 11.86
N LEU A 118 6.60 -10.58 11.14
CA LEU A 118 7.76 -11.37 10.74
C LEU A 118 8.79 -11.38 11.88
N ASN A 119 9.72 -12.34 11.84
CA ASN A 119 10.87 -12.29 12.73
C ASN A 119 11.86 -11.22 12.27
N GLU A 120 12.70 -10.71 13.19
CA GLU A 120 13.67 -9.65 12.89
C GLU A 120 14.64 -10.02 11.76
N SER A 121 15.08 -11.29 11.69
CA SER A 121 15.96 -11.71 10.61
C SER A 121 15.34 -11.55 9.23
N MET A 122 14.02 -11.73 9.09
CA MET A 122 13.32 -11.50 7.83
C MET A 122 13.12 -10.00 7.57
N TRP A 123 12.83 -9.22 8.61
CA TRP A 123 12.75 -7.77 8.50
C TRP A 123 14.08 -7.14 8.04
N ASP A 124 15.21 -7.63 8.56
CA ASP A 124 16.54 -7.21 8.13
C ASP A 124 16.77 -7.52 6.65
N LYS A 125 16.35 -8.71 6.18
CA LYS A 125 16.45 -9.06 4.76
C LYS A 125 15.61 -8.15 3.87
N TYR A 126 14.40 -7.80 4.30
CA TYR A 126 13.54 -6.87 3.57
C TYR A 126 14.07 -5.44 3.60
N ARG A 127 14.65 -5.01 4.72
CA ARG A 127 15.34 -3.72 4.82
C ARG A 127 16.49 -3.64 3.83
N ASN A 128 17.37 -4.64 3.81
CA ASN A 128 18.50 -4.69 2.88
C ASN A 128 18.03 -4.70 1.43
N PHE A 129 17.00 -5.49 1.12
CA PHE A 129 16.53 -5.63 -0.26
C PHE A 129 15.83 -4.37 -0.78
N TYR A 130 14.99 -3.73 0.03
CA TYR A 130 14.20 -2.56 -0.39
C TYR A 130 14.82 -1.22 -0.04
N GLY A 131 15.92 -1.18 0.72
CA GLY A 131 16.56 0.06 1.14
C GLY A 131 15.73 0.93 2.09
N VAL A 132 14.76 0.36 2.82
CA VAL A 132 13.85 1.13 3.69
C VAL A 132 14.61 1.74 4.87
N ASP A 133 14.50 3.06 5.06
CA ASP A 133 15.02 3.74 6.25
C ASP A 133 14.15 3.43 7.47
N GLU A 134 12.84 3.66 7.33
CA GLU A 134 11.88 3.57 8.43
C GLU A 134 10.72 2.64 8.08
N TRP A 135 10.61 1.53 8.81
CA TRP A 135 9.45 0.65 8.71
C TRP A 135 8.35 1.12 9.66
N ILE A 136 7.11 1.13 9.17
CA ILE A 136 5.91 1.26 9.99
C ILE A 136 5.24 -0.12 10.02
N ARG A 137 5.53 -0.87 11.09
CA ARG A 137 5.06 -2.23 11.32
C ARG A 137 3.76 -2.22 12.11
N TYR A 138 3.06 -3.36 12.17
CA TYR A 138 1.83 -3.45 12.96
C TYR A 138 2.10 -3.15 14.43
N SER A 139 3.24 -3.61 14.97
CA SER A 139 3.66 -3.33 16.35
C SER A 139 3.76 -1.83 16.69
N ASP A 140 4.00 -0.98 15.70
CA ASP A 140 4.27 0.45 15.92
C ASP A 140 2.96 1.26 16.01
N LEU A 141 1.87 0.72 15.46
CA LEU A 141 0.60 1.41 15.28
C LEU A 141 -0.17 1.66 16.59
N ASN A 142 0.18 0.94 17.66
CA ASN A 142 -0.60 0.89 18.91
C ASN A 142 -2.10 0.62 18.65
N TYR A 143 -2.39 -0.21 17.64
CA TYR A 143 -3.74 -0.49 17.20
C TYR A 143 -4.34 -1.67 17.96
N VAL A 144 -5.50 -1.45 18.56
CA VAL A 144 -6.26 -2.40 19.38
C VAL A 144 -7.69 -2.61 18.87
N GLY A 145 -8.09 -1.94 17.78
CA GLY A 145 -9.41 -2.08 17.19
C GLY A 145 -9.57 -3.28 16.26
N GLN A 146 -10.77 -3.37 15.66
CA GLN A 146 -11.09 -4.41 14.69
C GLN A 146 -10.09 -4.41 13.53
N ARG A 147 -9.62 -5.59 13.13
CA ARG A 147 -8.81 -5.79 11.94
C ARG A 147 -9.64 -6.36 10.79
N TYR A 148 -9.12 -6.23 9.57
CA TYR A 148 -9.83 -6.48 8.32
C TYR A 148 -9.01 -7.39 7.39
N GLY A 149 -9.69 -8.17 6.55
CA GLY A 149 -9.10 -8.99 5.49
C GLY A 149 -8.38 -10.27 5.94
N TRP A 150 -7.87 -11.02 4.96
CA TRP A 150 -7.03 -12.21 5.19
C TRP A 150 -5.58 -11.80 5.48
N GLY A 151 -5.05 -12.16 6.65
CA GLY A 151 -3.83 -11.54 7.17
C GLY A 151 -4.16 -10.22 7.87
N PRO A 152 -4.95 -10.27 8.96
CA PRO A 152 -5.72 -9.12 9.42
C PRO A 152 -4.86 -7.88 9.67
N ALA A 153 -5.31 -6.73 9.16
CA ALA A 153 -4.65 -5.43 9.34
C ALA A 153 -5.64 -4.37 9.83
N PRO A 154 -5.19 -3.25 10.41
CA PRO A 154 -6.05 -2.10 10.65
C PRO A 154 -6.60 -1.56 9.33
N ALA A 155 -7.71 -0.82 9.39
CA ALA A 155 -8.24 -0.15 8.21
C ALA A 155 -7.20 0.79 7.59
N ASP A 156 -7.13 0.86 6.26
CA ASP A 156 -6.17 1.71 5.53
C ASP A 156 -6.18 3.17 5.99
N GLN A 157 -7.37 3.69 6.35
CA GLN A 157 -7.53 5.03 6.91
C GLN A 157 -6.67 5.23 8.16
N TYR A 158 -6.61 4.24 9.07
CA TYR A 158 -5.78 4.32 10.27
C TYR A 158 -4.30 4.40 9.90
N VAL A 159 -3.85 3.49 9.03
CA VAL A 159 -2.43 3.34 8.68
C VAL A 159 -1.89 4.58 7.97
N VAL A 160 -2.61 5.10 6.97
CA VAL A 160 -2.18 6.28 6.22
C VAL A 160 -2.12 7.52 7.11
N ASN A 161 -3.09 7.70 8.02
CA ASN A 161 -3.09 8.83 8.93
C ASN A 161 -2.00 8.70 10.01
N PHE A 162 -1.82 7.51 10.59
CA PHE A 162 -0.73 7.25 11.53
C PHE A 162 0.63 7.50 10.89
N ALA A 163 0.84 7.02 9.66
CA ALA A 163 2.08 7.22 8.93
C ALA A 163 2.35 8.70 8.64
N ARG A 164 1.33 9.47 8.24
CA ARG A 164 1.45 10.91 8.08
C ARG A 164 1.91 11.58 9.38
N ASP A 165 1.20 11.34 10.49
CA ASP A 165 1.53 11.93 11.80
C ASP A 165 2.96 11.53 12.25
N ARG A 166 3.38 10.28 11.98
CA ARG A 166 4.74 9.78 12.26
C ARG A 166 5.81 10.52 11.46
N MET A 167 5.60 10.70 10.15
CA MET A 167 6.55 11.39 9.26
C MET A 167 6.65 12.88 9.61
N GLU A 168 5.52 13.54 9.87
CA GLU A 168 5.48 14.95 10.31
C GLU A 168 6.24 15.16 11.64
N ALA A 169 6.25 14.16 12.52
CA ALA A 169 6.99 14.23 13.79
C ALA A 169 8.51 14.04 13.63
N ASP A 170 8.97 13.39 12.56
CA ASP A 170 10.40 13.13 12.30
C ASP A 170 11.12 14.35 11.70
N GLY A 171 10.39 15.27 11.09
CA GLY A 171 10.90 16.57 10.65
C GLY A 171 10.38 17.02 9.29
N ASP A 172 10.93 18.13 8.79
CA ASP A 172 10.49 18.79 7.54
C ASP A 172 11.28 18.34 6.29
N GLY A 173 12.08 17.27 6.38
CA GLY A 173 12.84 16.73 5.24
C GLY A 173 11.93 16.08 4.20
N PRO A 174 12.36 15.97 2.93
CA PRO A 174 11.57 15.27 1.93
C PRO A 174 11.45 13.79 2.28
N HIS A 175 10.27 13.22 2.13
CA HIS A 175 10.05 11.78 2.37
C HIS A 175 9.40 11.07 1.19
N LEU A 176 9.79 9.81 1.02
CA LEU A 176 9.10 8.83 0.21
C LEU A 176 8.28 7.95 1.15
N PHE A 177 6.97 7.88 0.96
CA PHE A 177 6.12 6.93 1.65
C PHE A 177 5.61 5.86 0.69
N PHE A 178 5.87 4.59 1.01
CA PHE A 178 5.31 3.45 0.30
C PHE A 178 4.30 2.71 1.16
N TYR A 179 3.14 2.40 0.60
CA TYR A 179 2.13 1.56 1.24
C TYR A 179 1.35 0.72 0.24
N ILE A 180 0.94 -0.48 0.65
CA ILE A 180 -0.02 -1.32 -0.07
C ILE A 180 -1.27 -1.40 0.79
N THR A 181 -2.40 -0.94 0.25
CA THR A 181 -3.67 -0.94 0.96
C THR A 181 -4.13 -2.38 1.24
N GLN A 182 -5.00 -2.57 2.24
CA GLN A 182 -5.44 -3.89 2.70
C GLN A 182 -6.96 -4.06 2.65
N ASN A 183 -7.75 -2.98 2.63
CA ASN A 183 -9.21 -3.06 2.72
C ASN A 183 -9.86 -3.82 1.57
N SER A 184 -9.23 -3.82 0.39
CA SER A 184 -9.65 -4.52 -0.82
C SER A 184 -8.96 -5.87 -1.02
N HIS A 185 -8.18 -6.34 -0.04
CA HIS A 185 -7.59 -7.67 -0.11
C HIS A 185 -8.67 -8.74 0.06
N PHE A 186 -8.45 -9.90 -0.56
CA PHE A 186 -9.29 -11.08 -0.37
C PHE A 186 -9.52 -11.35 1.15
N PRO A 187 -10.76 -11.66 1.58
CA PRO A 187 -11.95 -11.93 0.77
C PRO A 187 -12.90 -10.73 0.63
N TRP A 188 -12.39 -9.49 0.61
CA TRP A 188 -13.16 -8.25 0.39
C TRP A 188 -14.18 -7.92 1.48
N MET A 189 -14.13 -8.65 2.59
CA MET A 189 -15.02 -8.51 3.74
C MET A 189 -14.27 -8.79 5.05
N PRO A 190 -14.68 -8.15 6.16
CA PRO A 190 -15.59 -6.99 6.21
C PRO A 190 -14.96 -5.74 5.58
N ILE A 191 -15.78 -4.80 5.12
CA ILE A 191 -15.32 -3.51 4.59
C ILE A 191 -15.32 -2.49 5.75
N PRO A 192 -14.18 -1.85 6.06
CA PRO A 192 -14.14 -0.82 7.11
C PRO A 192 -14.95 0.40 6.71
N ALA A 193 -15.72 0.93 7.67
CA ALA A 193 -16.34 2.24 7.52
C ALA A 193 -15.28 3.34 7.55
N VAL A 194 -15.48 4.40 6.76
CA VAL A 194 -14.66 5.62 6.84
C VAL A 194 -15.19 6.46 7.99
N ALA A 195 -14.34 6.77 8.96
CA ALA A 195 -14.67 7.63 10.09
C ALA A 195 -14.30 9.09 9.81
N ASP A 196 -14.98 10.05 10.43
CA ASP A 196 -14.60 11.47 10.35
C ASP A 196 -13.23 11.73 11.02
N ASP A 197 -12.99 11.08 12.17
CA ASP A 197 -11.68 11.05 12.83
C ASP A 197 -11.17 9.61 12.85
N TRP A 198 -10.05 9.37 12.16
CA TRP A 198 -9.42 8.06 12.07
C TRP A 198 -9.01 7.48 13.43
N ARG A 199 -8.85 8.30 14.47
CA ARG A 199 -8.49 7.82 15.82
C ARG A 199 -9.64 7.10 16.51
N THR A 200 -10.89 7.38 16.12
CA THR A 200 -12.07 6.80 16.78
C THR A 200 -12.28 5.32 16.43
N ILE A 201 -11.61 4.81 15.38
CA ILE A 201 -11.68 3.38 15.01
C ILE A 201 -10.69 2.53 15.81
N ASN A 202 -9.78 3.14 16.59
CA ASN A 202 -8.84 2.41 17.45
C ASN A 202 -9.41 2.21 18.85
N VAL A 203 -10.51 1.46 18.92
CA VAL A 203 -11.19 1.08 20.17
C VAL A 203 -11.23 -0.43 20.26
N PRO A 204 -10.97 -1.05 21.44
CA PRO A 204 -10.97 -2.50 21.57
C PRO A 204 -12.23 -3.16 21.01
N GLU A 205 -12.07 -3.97 19.97
CA GLU A 205 -13.15 -4.67 19.28
C GLU A 205 -12.61 -5.97 18.69
N ASP A 206 -13.40 -7.04 18.76
CA ASP A 206 -13.02 -8.33 18.18
C ASP A 206 -13.10 -8.29 16.65
N ASP A 207 -12.21 -9.01 15.98
CA ASP A 207 -12.31 -9.18 14.52
C ASP A 207 -13.64 -9.84 14.17
N GLN A 208 -14.34 -9.27 13.18
CA GLN A 208 -15.53 -9.92 12.65
C GLN A 208 -15.16 -11.24 11.96
N VAL A 209 -16.09 -12.19 12.01
CA VAL A 209 -15.94 -13.46 11.29
C VAL A 209 -15.88 -13.17 9.81
N VAL A 210 -14.77 -13.53 9.19
CA VAL A 210 -14.57 -13.46 7.76
C VAL A 210 -15.30 -14.66 7.13
N PRO A 211 -16.37 -14.44 6.33
CA PRO A 211 -17.08 -15.54 5.66
C PRO A 211 -16.17 -16.23 4.65
N SER A 212 -16.49 -17.47 4.28
CA SER A 212 -15.80 -18.09 3.15
C SER A 212 -16.15 -17.35 1.86
N ASP A 213 -15.22 -17.33 0.89
CA ASP A 213 -15.41 -16.59 -0.36
C ASP A 213 -16.61 -17.09 -1.15
N ASP A 214 -16.87 -18.39 -1.14
CA ASP A 214 -18.05 -19.02 -1.74
C ASP A 214 -19.38 -18.54 -1.13
N GLU A 215 -19.37 -18.01 0.10
CA GLU A 215 -20.55 -17.48 0.80
C GLU A 215 -20.78 -15.98 0.55
N ILE A 216 -19.84 -15.28 -0.09
CA ILE A 216 -19.98 -13.85 -0.40
C ILE A 216 -20.64 -13.71 -1.77
N GLU A 217 -21.82 -13.09 -1.82
CA GLU A 217 -22.51 -12.79 -3.07
C GLU A 217 -21.66 -11.87 -3.96
N HIS A 218 -21.75 -12.06 -5.28
CA HIS A 218 -20.87 -11.38 -6.23
C HIS A 218 -20.97 -9.84 -6.16
N ASP A 219 -22.15 -9.30 -5.88
CA ASP A 219 -22.39 -7.86 -5.72
C ASP A 219 -21.84 -7.28 -4.39
N GLN A 220 -21.46 -8.15 -3.46
CA GLN A 220 -20.81 -7.85 -2.19
C GLN A 220 -19.29 -8.01 -2.26
N ARG A 221 -18.76 -8.72 -3.26
CA ARG A 221 -17.31 -8.79 -3.57
C ARG A 221 -16.89 -7.48 -4.24
N ARG A 222 -16.69 -6.42 -3.45
CA ARG A 222 -16.33 -5.09 -3.94
C ARG A 222 -14.83 -4.82 -3.82
#